data_AF-A0A3D9L489-F1
#
_entry.id   AF-A0A3D9L489-F1
#
_cell.length_a   1.000
_cell.length_b   1.000
_cell.length_c   1.000
_cell.angle_alpha   90.00
_cell.angle_beta   90.00
_cell.angle_gamma   90.00
#
_symmetry.space_group_name_H-M   'P 1'
#
loop_
_entity.id
_entity.type
_entity.pdbx_description
1 polymer ?
#
loop_
_entity_poly.entity_id
_entity_poly.type
_entity_poly.pdbx_seq_one_letter_code
_entity_poly.pdbx_strand_id
1 'polypeptide(L)' 'MKSSELKGLSLDELKSKLEAEKDNYGKLKFAHSITPIENPMKIRESRRLVAKIQTEIRAKELSK' A
#
# COMPACT_ATOMS: atom_id res chain seq x y z
N MET A 1 -4.73 -0.03 8.69
CA MET A 1 -3.48 0.53 9.26
C MET A 1 -3.66 1.98 9.68
N LYS A 2 -3.29 2.27 10.93
CA LYS A 2 -3.18 3.63 11.48
C LYS A 2 -1.93 4.28 10.88
N SER A 3 -2.03 5.54 10.49
CA SER A 3 -0.92 6.31 9.92
C SER A 3 0.29 6.41 10.87
N SER A 4 0.07 6.19 12.17
CA SER A 4 1.09 6.17 13.22
C SER A 4 2.18 5.12 13.00
N GLU A 5 1.85 3.95 12.46
CA GLU A 5 2.81 2.87 12.21
C GLU A 5 3.76 3.21 11.05
N LEU A 6 3.31 4.03 10.09
CA LEU A 6 4.09 4.42 8.92
C LEU A 6 5.16 5.48 9.22
N LYS A 7 4.93 6.32 10.25
CA LYS A 7 5.87 7.38 10.63
C LYS A 7 7.19 6.84 11.20
N GLY A 8 7.15 5.68 11.87
CA GLY A 8 8.31 5.06 12.51
C GLY A 8 9.27 4.32 11.58
N LEU A 9 8.89 4.03 10.33
CA LEU A 9 9.73 3.29 9.37
C LEU A 9 10.71 4.19 8.64
N SER A 10 11.89 3.68 8.30
CA SER A 10 12.86 4.40 7.45
C SER A 10 12.32 4.59 6.03
N LEU A 11 12.88 5.54 5.27
CA LEU A 11 12.54 5.76 3.85
C LEU A 11 12.71 4.48 3.01
N ASP A 12 13.76 3.71 3.28
CA ASP A 12 14.05 2.47 2.56
C ASP A 12 13.05 1.36 2.91
N GLU A 13 12.69 1.23 4.18
CA GLU A 13 11.68 0.27 4.64
C GLU A 13 10.28 0.61 4.09
N LEU A 14 9.95 1.90 3.97
CA LEU A 14 8.71 2.36 3.34
C LEU A 14 8.68 2.00 1.85
N LYS A 15 9.81 2.11 1.14
CA LYS A 15 9.92 1.70 -0.27
C LYS A 15 9.77 0.19 -0.43
N SER A 16 10.44 -0.62 0.39
CA SER A 16 10.29 -2.07 0.34
C SER A 16 8.87 -2.53 0.67
N LYS A 17 8.21 -1.92 1.67
CA LYS A 17 6.79 -2.19 1.95
C LYS A 17 5.87 -1.77 0.80
N LEU A 18 6.17 -0.66 0.14
CA LEU A 18 5.40 -0.18 -1.00
C LEU A 18 5.44 -1.17 -2.17
N GLU A 19 6.60 -1.74 -2.47
CA GLU A 19 6.74 -2.76 -3.52
C GLU A 19 5.94 -4.01 -3.18
N ALA A 20 6.11 -4.55 -1.96
CA ALA A 20 5.36 -5.71 -1.51
C ALA A 20 3.84 -5.50 -1.57
N GLU A 21 3.35 -4.33 -1.16
CA GLU A 21 1.92 -4.04 -1.17
C GLU A 21 1.38 -3.78 -2.59
N LYS A 22 2.18 -3.19 -3.48
CA LYS A 22 1.83 -3.06 -4.91
C LYS A 22 1.67 -4.42 -5.58
N ASP A 23 2.57 -5.35 -5.30
CA ASP A 23 2.49 -6.71 -5.83
C ASP A 23 1.26 -7.44 -5.31
N ASN A 24 0.95 -7.27 -4.02
CA ASN A 24 -0.25 -7.83 -3.42
C ASN A 24 -1.53 -7.26 -4.05
N TYR A 25 -1.59 -5.93 -4.24
CA TYR A 25 -2.69 -5.28 -4.94
C TYR A 25 -2.84 -5.78 -6.39
N GLY A 26 -1.73 -5.95 -7.10
CA GLY A 26 -1.70 -6.50 -8.46
C GLY A 26 -2.26 -7.92 -8.53
N LYS A 27 -1.83 -8.80 -7.62
CA LYS A 27 -2.34 -10.18 -7.49
C LYS A 27 -3.82 -10.20 -7.15
N LEU A 28 -4.29 -9.36 -6.24
CA LEU A 28 -5.70 -9.25 -5.88
C LEU A 28 -6.55 -8.76 -7.06
N LYS A 29 -6.08 -7.77 -7.83
CA LYS A 29 -6.78 -7.29 -9.02
C LYS A 29 -6.85 -8.36 -10.10
N PHE A 30 -5.76 -9.10 -10.32
CA PHE A 30 -5.69 -10.18 -11.29
C PHE A 30 -6.58 -11.36 -10.89
N ALA A 31 -6.55 -11.76 -9.61
CA ALA A 31 -7.46 -12.76 -9.07
C ALA A 31 -8.92 -12.34 -9.24
N HIS A 32 -9.26 -11.07 -8.97
CA HIS A 32 -10.63 -10.56 -9.15
C HIS A 32 -11.12 -10.58 -10.60
N SER A 33 -10.21 -10.37 -11.56
CA SER A 33 -10.56 -10.44 -12.98
C SER A 33 -10.80 -11.86 -13.48
N ILE A 34 -10.23 -12.87 -12.83
CA ILE A 34 -10.38 -14.28 -13.20
C ILE A 34 -11.55 -14.92 -12.46
N THR A 35 -11.66 -14.66 -11.15
CA THR A 35 -12.74 -15.15 -10.31
C THR A 35 -13.34 -14.02 -9.49
N PRO A 36 -14.67 -13.94 -9.36
CA PRO A 36 -15.32 -12.99 -8.46
C PRO A 36 -14.84 -13.22 -7.02
N ILE A 37 -13.92 -12.36 -6.55
CA ILE A 37 -13.46 -12.36 -5.16
C ILE A 37 -14.64 -12.13 -4.21
N GLU A 38 -14.71 -12.94 -3.15
CA GLU A 38 -15.74 -12.87 -2.10
C GLU A 38 -15.91 -11.48 -1.47
N ASN A 39 -14.82 -10.71 -1.36
CA ASN A 39 -14.85 -9.37 -0.80
C ASN A 39 -14.03 -8.34 -1.61
N PRO A 40 -14.66 -7.59 -2.53
CA PRO A 40 -14.01 -6.53 -3.30
C PRO A 40 -13.53 -5.34 -2.44
N MET A 41 -13.97 -5.21 -1.18
CA MET A 41 -13.49 -4.15 -0.29
C MET A 41 -12.01 -4.31 0.04
N LYS A 42 -11.45 -5.53 0.03
CA LYS A 42 -10.01 -5.77 0.25
C LYS A 42 -9.15 -5.07 -0.81
N ILE A 43 -9.61 -5.02 -2.06
CA ILE A 43 -8.94 -4.30 -3.15
C ILE A 43 -8.90 -2.80 -2.85
N ARG A 44 -10.02 -2.25 -2.36
CA ARG A 44 -10.12 -0.84 -1.97
C ARG A 44 -9.22 -0.51 -0.78
N GLU A 45 -9.14 -1.40 0.21
CA GLU A 45 -8.28 -1.25 1.37
C GLU A 45 -6.79 -1.28 1.01
N SER A 46 -6.36 -2.26 0.21
CA SER A 46 -4.98 -2.35 -0.27
C SER A 46 -4.60 -1.14 -1.13
N ARG A 47 -5.48 -0.67 -2.02
CA ARG A 47 -5.28 0.59 -2.76
C ARG A 47 -5.08 1.79 -1.83
N ARG A 48 -5.88 1.88 -0.76
CA ARG A 48 -5.77 2.95 0.24
C ARG A 48 -4.48 2.83 1.05
N LEU A 49 -3.99 1.62 1.28
CA LEU A 49 -2.72 1.36 1.95
C LEU A 49 -1.55 1.88 1.13
N VAL A 50 -1.48 1.51 -0.15
CA VAL A 50 -0.43 1.97 -1.08
C VAL A 50 -0.40 3.51 -1.14
N ALA A 51 -1.56 4.15 -1.25
CA ALA A 51 -1.65 5.61 -1.29
C ALA A 51 -1.13 6.28 -0.01
N LYS A 52 -1.41 5.70 1.17
CA LYS A 52 -0.89 6.21 2.45
C LYS A 52 0.64 6.08 2.53
N ILE A 53 1.19 4.95 2.11
CA ILE A 53 2.64 4.73 2.09
C ILE A 53 3.32 5.75 1.16
N GLN A 54 2.76 5.96 -0.05
CA GLN A 54 3.27 6.97 -0.99
C GLN A 54 3.25 8.38 -0.41
N THR A 55 2.17 8.73 0.29
CA THR A 55 2.01 10.05 0.91
C THR A 55 3.06 10.28 2.01
N GLU A 56 3.32 9.27 2.84
CA GLU A 56 4.36 9.34 3.88
C GLU A 56 5.78 9.41 3.30
N ILE A 57 6.08 8.65 2.23
CA ILE A 57 7.35 8.78 1.51
C ILE A 57 7.54 10.22 0.99
N ARG A 58 6.52 10.75 0.31
CA ARG A 58 6.52 12.13 -0.21
C ARG A 58 6.69 13.16 0.91
N ALA A 59 6.02 12.97 2.05
CA ALA A 59 6.12 13.87 3.19
C ALA A 59 7.55 13.88 3.79
N LYS A 60 8.19 12.71 3.90
CA LYS A 60 9.58 12.59 4.35
C LYS A 60 10.60 13.15 3.36
N GLU A 61 10.33 13.03 2.06
CA GLU A 61 11.15 13.65 1.01
C GLU A 61 11.06 15.18 1.05
N LEU A 62 9.87 15.73 1.35
CA LEU A 62 9.66 17.18 1.41
C LEU A 62 10.17 17.83 2.70
N SER A 63 10.29 17.07 3.80
CA SER A 63 10.82 17.54 5.07
C SER A 63 12.34 17.51 5.16
N LYS A 64 13.01 17.12 4.08
CA LYS A 64 14.47 17.07 3.95
C LYS A 64 14.95 18.32 3.22
#